data_AF-A0A7V5F0H9-F1
#
_entry.id   AF-A0A7V5F0H9-F1
#
_cell.length_a   1.000
_cell.length_b   1.000
_cell.length_c   1.000
_cell.angle_alpha   90.00
_cell.angle_beta   90.00
_cell.angle_gamma   90.00
#
_symmetry.space_group_name_H-M   'P 1'
#
loop_
_entity.id
_entity.type
_entity.pdbx_description
1 polymer ?
#
loop_
_entity_poly.entity_id
_entity_poly.type
_entity_poly.pdbx_seq_one_letter_code
_entity_poly.pdbx_strand_id
1 'polypeptide(L)'
;MSKSKSSANKAHIFRSFSMERLIREYDKLDQVLQQRGIECKNIEKKEDLDDEITIVFIIIPFDINENSSLIDDIIEICGARQKQFHIFFHSREHATGDTMNLEKINAVMELRKKLENKFADHIIFYESFEHLTDLITEGMRQYSPLIRLSSLHLTNIGHFSNLIIAMDEHVTCLEGENGTGKTTILRALALGIIGSDHSKIDREKIKSLLSVKRLDTEGSIEFERGKIELDYSVDGEKFTHIIELNPVDQGRDVEIVDTGDFQTLSGKYNLKSLVMGFPQTRGEMDSNTAS
;
A
#
# COMPACT_ATOMS: atom_id res chain seq x y z
N MET A 1 14.87 12.78 15.62
CA MET A 1 14.48 11.70 14.70
C MET A 1 13.01 11.40 14.91
N SER A 2 12.17 12.04 14.10
CA SER A 2 10.73 11.78 14.05
C SER A 2 10.54 10.47 13.29
N LYS A 3 10.08 9.40 13.94
CA LYS A 3 9.56 8.23 13.23
C LYS A 3 8.31 8.71 12.51
N SER A 4 8.33 8.79 11.17
CA SER A 4 7.10 9.01 10.42
C SER A 4 6.12 7.91 10.81
N LYS A 5 4.99 8.31 11.41
CA LYS A 5 3.89 7.38 11.68
C LYS A 5 3.28 7.06 10.33
N SER A 6 3.75 6.01 9.66
CA SER A 6 3.18 5.59 8.37
C SER A 6 1.74 5.14 8.56
N SER A 7 0.79 5.70 7.81
CA SER A 7 -0.63 5.33 7.84
C SER A 7 -0.99 3.94 7.36
N ALA A 8 -0.10 3.22 6.71
CA ALA A 8 -0.47 1.99 6.02
C ALA A 8 -0.83 0.80 6.95
N ASN A 9 -1.04 1.06 8.25
CA ASN A 9 -1.45 0.07 9.23
C ASN A 9 -2.74 0.52 9.93
N LYS A 10 -3.74 0.93 9.15
CA LYS A 10 -5.05 1.36 9.65
C LYS A 10 -6.03 0.18 9.65
N ALA A 11 -6.59 -0.12 10.82
CA ALA A 11 -7.72 -1.04 10.96
C ALA A 11 -9.01 -0.23 10.89
N HIS A 12 -9.82 -0.44 9.85
CA HIS A 12 -11.13 0.17 9.71
C HIS A 12 -12.18 -0.69 10.41
N ILE A 13 -12.75 -0.17 11.50
CA ILE A 13 -13.56 -0.96 12.44
C ILE A 13 -14.96 -0.37 12.55
N PHE A 14 -15.96 -1.21 12.29
CA PHE A 14 -17.35 -0.95 12.66
C PHE A 14 -17.67 -1.65 13.99
N ARG A 15 -18.23 -0.90 14.95
CA ARG A 15 -18.64 -1.42 16.27
C ARG A 15 -20.16 -1.41 16.37
N SER A 16 -20.78 -2.59 16.42
CA SER A 16 -22.23 -2.73 16.53
C SER A 16 -22.66 -3.01 17.97
N PHE A 17 -22.56 -2.03 18.85
CA PHE A 17 -23.03 -2.14 20.24
C PHE A 17 -23.25 -0.76 20.86
N SER A 18 -24.10 -0.72 21.88
CA SER A 18 -24.55 0.49 22.60
C SER A 18 -24.50 0.36 24.12
N MET A 19 -24.32 -0.85 24.64
CA MET A 19 -24.24 -1.12 26.07
C MET A 19 -22.99 -0.46 26.65
N GLU A 20 -23.15 0.44 27.62
CA GLU A 20 -22.04 1.24 28.18
C GLU A 20 -20.83 0.41 28.62
N ARG A 21 -21.07 -0.77 29.20
CA ARG A 21 -20.00 -1.65 29.66
C ARG A 21 -19.15 -2.16 28.50
N LEU A 22 -19.79 -2.57 27.39
CA LEU A 22 -19.09 -3.00 26.17
C LEU A 22 -18.36 -1.81 25.54
N ILE A 23 -18.95 -0.62 25.53
CA ILE A 23 -18.26 0.60 25.06
C ILE A 23 -16.96 0.81 25.85
N ARG A 24 -17.02 0.83 27.19
CA ARG A 24 -15.82 1.03 28.03
C ARG A 24 -14.76 -0.07 27.89
N GLU A 25 -15.18 -1.30 27.65
CA GLU A 25 -14.25 -2.41 27.41
C GLU A 25 -13.56 -2.26 26.06
N TYR A 26 -14.32 -1.96 25.01
CA TYR A 26 -13.83 -1.89 23.63
C TYR A 26 -13.19 -0.55 23.27
N ASP A 27 -13.39 0.51 24.05
CA ASP A 27 -12.63 1.77 23.94
C ASP A 27 -11.13 1.54 24.16
N LYS A 28 -10.77 0.49 24.92
CA LYS A 28 -9.36 0.09 25.12
C LYS A 28 -8.75 -0.53 23.86
N LEU A 29 -9.56 -0.99 22.90
CA LEU A 29 -9.11 -1.64 21.67
C LEU A 29 -8.15 -0.74 20.91
N ASP A 30 -8.49 0.54 20.81
CA ASP A 30 -7.70 1.53 20.06
C ASP A 30 -6.32 1.72 20.67
N GLN A 31 -6.24 1.78 22.00
CA GLN A 31 -4.98 1.89 22.71
C GLN A 31 -4.11 0.64 22.53
N VAL A 32 -4.71 -0.56 22.63
CA VAL A 32 -3.99 -1.83 22.50
C VAL A 32 -3.47 -2.01 21.07
N LEU A 33 -4.30 -1.76 20.06
CA LEU A 33 -3.89 -1.83 18.66
C LEU A 33 -2.82 -0.79 18.34
N GLN A 34 -2.93 0.43 18.89
CA GLN A 34 -1.91 1.46 18.72
C GLN A 34 -0.55 1.06 19.33
N GLN A 35 -0.54 0.38 20.48
CA GLN A 35 0.70 -0.18 21.05
C GLN A 35 1.32 -1.26 20.15
N ARG A 36 0.51 -1.96 19.36
CA ARG A 36 0.93 -2.91 18.33
C ARG A 36 1.26 -2.24 16.99
N GLY A 37 1.22 -0.90 16.93
CA GLY A 37 1.52 -0.11 15.73
C GLY A 37 0.40 -0.06 14.71
N ILE A 38 -0.83 -0.42 15.07
CA ILE A 38 -2.04 -0.37 14.23
C ILE A 38 -2.88 0.83 14.66
N GLU A 39 -3.23 1.70 13.72
CA GLU A 39 -4.14 2.83 13.96
C GLU A 39 -5.59 2.39 13.75
N CYS A 40 -6.49 2.69 14.68
CA CYS A 40 -7.92 2.42 14.49
C CYS A 40 -8.61 3.57 13.76
N LYS A 41 -9.44 3.25 12.78
CA LYS A 41 -10.39 4.17 12.14
C LYS A 41 -11.80 3.64 12.31
N ASN A 42 -12.66 4.41 12.94
CA ASN A 42 -14.04 4.01 13.18
C ASN A 42 -14.86 4.26 11.92
N ILE A 43 -15.69 3.29 11.55
CA ILE A 43 -16.72 3.45 10.53
C ILE A 43 -17.99 3.83 11.28
N GLU A 44 -18.53 5.00 11.01
CA GLU A 44 -19.79 5.50 11.59
C GLU A 44 -20.87 5.67 10.53
N LYS A 45 -20.46 5.84 9.27
CA LYS A 45 -21.34 6.03 8.11
C LYS A 45 -20.72 5.45 6.84
N LYS A 46 -21.50 5.35 5.76
CA LYS A 46 -21.07 4.75 4.48
C LYS A 46 -19.91 5.50 3.86
N GLU A 47 -19.85 6.82 4.04
CA GLU A 47 -18.84 7.68 3.46
C GLU A 47 -17.44 7.46 4.06
N ASP A 48 -17.36 6.77 5.21
CA ASP A 48 -16.09 6.39 5.82
C ASP A 48 -15.45 5.17 5.10
N LEU A 49 -16.18 4.54 4.17
CA LEU A 49 -15.70 3.47 3.28
C LEU A 49 -15.30 4.05 1.92
N ASP A 50 -14.16 4.74 1.86
CA ASP A 50 -13.53 5.18 0.61
C ASP A 50 -13.01 3.98 -0.23
N ASP A 51 -12.53 4.25 -1.45
CA ASP A 51 -12.00 3.23 -2.36
C ASP A 51 -10.63 2.69 -1.94
N GLU A 52 -9.93 3.40 -1.08
CA GLU A 52 -8.56 3.14 -0.67
C GLU A 52 -8.51 2.12 0.48
N ILE A 53 -9.62 1.97 1.22
CA ILE A 53 -9.82 0.91 2.20
C ILE A 53 -9.90 -0.45 1.52
N THR A 54 -9.22 -1.42 2.08
CA THR A 54 -9.04 -2.76 1.50
C THR A 54 -9.49 -3.86 2.45
N ILE A 55 -9.45 -3.60 3.76
CA ILE A 55 -9.88 -4.52 4.82
C ILE A 55 -10.78 -3.80 5.84
N VAL A 56 -11.87 -4.46 6.23
CA VAL A 56 -12.84 -3.96 7.21
C VAL A 56 -13.11 -4.99 8.30
N PHE A 57 -13.17 -4.55 9.56
CA PHE A 57 -13.49 -5.39 10.71
C PHE A 57 -14.83 -4.98 11.32
N ILE A 58 -15.78 -5.91 11.39
CA ILE A 58 -17.13 -5.67 11.88
C ILE A 58 -17.27 -6.41 13.22
N ILE A 59 -17.36 -5.68 14.32
CA ILE A 59 -17.41 -6.27 15.67
C ILE A 59 -18.85 -6.26 16.17
N ILE A 60 -19.39 -7.45 16.40
CA ILE A 60 -20.77 -7.67 16.84
C ILE A 60 -20.75 -8.60 18.08
N PRO A 61 -20.65 -8.05 19.30
CA PRO A 61 -20.74 -8.82 20.54
C PRO A 61 -22.19 -9.30 20.75
N PHE A 62 -22.61 -9.60 21.99
CA PHE A 62 -24.01 -9.90 22.29
C PHE A 62 -24.84 -8.62 22.51
N ASP A 63 -24.69 -7.65 21.63
CA ASP A 63 -25.39 -6.37 21.63
C ASP A 63 -25.47 -5.79 20.21
N ILE A 64 -26.33 -4.80 19.99
CA ILE A 64 -26.45 -4.02 18.74
C ILE A 64 -26.81 -2.57 19.05
N ASN A 65 -26.28 -1.64 18.24
CA ASN A 65 -26.68 -0.23 18.25
C ASN A 65 -27.78 0.05 17.22
N GLU A 66 -28.27 1.29 17.23
CA GLU A 66 -29.32 1.76 16.31
C GLU A 66 -28.87 1.73 14.84
N ASN A 67 -27.55 1.80 14.60
CA ASN A 67 -26.94 1.77 13.27
C ASN A 67 -26.69 0.34 12.76
N SER A 68 -27.35 -0.68 13.32
CA SER A 68 -27.21 -2.07 12.86
C SER A 68 -27.60 -2.28 11.39
N SER A 69 -28.39 -1.38 10.80
CA SER A 69 -28.67 -1.35 9.35
C SER A 69 -27.41 -1.08 8.52
N LEU A 70 -26.43 -0.35 9.06
CA LEU A 70 -25.17 -0.04 8.37
C LEU A 70 -24.34 -1.30 8.11
N ILE A 71 -24.56 -2.39 8.85
CA ILE A 71 -23.84 -3.65 8.63
C ILE A 71 -24.07 -4.19 7.22
N ASP A 72 -25.33 -4.21 6.77
CA ASP A 72 -25.66 -4.69 5.43
C ASP A 72 -25.01 -3.79 4.37
N ASP A 73 -25.05 -2.47 4.59
CA ASP A 73 -24.44 -1.49 3.69
C ASP A 73 -22.92 -1.63 3.60
N ILE A 74 -22.24 -1.84 4.74
CA ILE A 74 -20.79 -2.08 4.81
C ILE A 74 -20.45 -3.34 4.02
N ILE A 75 -21.18 -4.43 4.24
CA ILE A 75 -20.93 -5.70 3.56
C ILE A 75 -21.19 -5.58 2.05
N GLU A 76 -22.26 -4.89 1.64
CA GLU A 76 -22.57 -4.64 0.23
C GLU A 76 -21.46 -3.83 -0.45
N ILE A 77 -20.99 -2.76 0.19
CA ILE A 77 -19.87 -1.95 -0.32
C ILE A 77 -18.59 -2.79 -0.40
N CYS A 78 -18.29 -3.59 0.62
CA CYS A 78 -17.12 -4.47 0.61
C CYS A 78 -17.20 -5.47 -0.55
N GLY A 79 -18.35 -6.11 -0.75
CA GLY A 79 -18.56 -7.04 -1.86
C GLY A 79 -18.45 -6.36 -3.24
N ALA A 80 -19.12 -5.22 -3.43
CA ALA A 80 -19.11 -4.49 -4.71
C ALA A 80 -17.71 -4.01 -5.10
N ARG A 81 -16.89 -3.62 -4.11
CA ARG A 81 -15.54 -3.09 -4.32
C ARG A 81 -14.43 -4.12 -4.06
N GLN A 82 -14.79 -5.40 -3.88
CA GLN A 82 -13.86 -6.49 -3.62
C GLN A 82 -12.92 -6.25 -2.42
N LYS A 83 -13.42 -5.58 -1.37
CA LYS A 83 -12.70 -5.36 -0.11
C LYS A 83 -12.81 -6.61 0.75
N GLN A 84 -11.73 -6.97 1.44
CA GLN A 84 -11.75 -8.00 2.47
C GLN A 84 -12.55 -7.50 3.68
N PHE A 85 -13.33 -8.39 4.29
CA PHE A 85 -13.97 -8.06 5.55
C PHE A 85 -14.09 -9.28 6.45
N HIS A 86 -14.09 -9.01 7.76
CA HIS A 86 -14.26 -10.01 8.81
C HIS A 86 -15.37 -9.60 9.76
N ILE A 87 -16.26 -10.54 10.09
CA ILE A 87 -17.35 -10.35 11.05
C ILE A 87 -16.98 -11.09 12.32
N PHE A 88 -16.76 -10.35 13.40
CA PHE A 88 -16.41 -10.90 14.70
C PHE A 88 -17.64 -11.09 15.58
N PHE A 89 -17.89 -12.33 15.98
CA PHE A 89 -18.90 -12.67 16.97
C PHE A 89 -18.26 -13.15 18.27
N HIS A 90 -18.76 -12.64 19.40
CA HIS A 90 -18.41 -13.24 20.68
C HIS A 90 -18.95 -14.67 20.73
N SER A 91 -18.09 -15.64 21.04
CA SER A 91 -18.47 -17.05 21.15
C SER A 91 -19.55 -17.23 22.22
N ARG A 92 -20.55 -18.08 21.92
CA ARG A 92 -21.65 -18.40 22.85
C ARG A 92 -21.15 -19.15 24.09
N GLU A 93 -20.11 -19.97 23.94
CA GLU A 93 -19.58 -20.81 25.02
C GLU A 93 -18.85 -20.00 26.10
N HIS A 94 -18.34 -18.83 25.72
CA HIS A 94 -17.59 -17.93 26.60
C HIS A 94 -18.40 -16.71 27.04
N ALA A 95 -19.64 -16.58 26.57
CA ALA A 95 -20.47 -15.44 26.88
C ALA A 95 -21.12 -15.58 28.26
N THR A 96 -20.98 -14.54 29.06
CA THR A 96 -21.59 -14.43 30.38
C THR A 96 -22.73 -13.41 30.34
N GLY A 97 -23.63 -13.42 31.33
CA GLY A 97 -24.72 -12.43 31.41
C GLY A 97 -24.21 -10.98 31.38
N ASP A 98 -22.99 -10.76 31.84
CA ASP A 98 -22.29 -9.48 31.85
C ASP A 98 -21.85 -8.98 30.45
N THR A 99 -21.73 -9.89 29.49
CA THR A 99 -21.33 -9.61 28.10
C THR A 99 -22.52 -9.53 27.14
N MET A 100 -23.73 -9.80 27.66
CA MET A 100 -24.95 -9.87 26.88
C MET A 100 -25.89 -8.72 27.22
N ASN A 101 -26.35 -8.01 26.19
CA ASN A 101 -27.50 -7.14 26.34
C ASN A 101 -28.79 -7.97 26.25
N LEU A 102 -29.32 -8.38 27.40
CA LEU A 102 -30.51 -9.22 27.49
C LEU A 102 -31.76 -8.58 26.86
N GLU A 103 -31.84 -7.25 26.83
CA GLU A 103 -32.97 -6.54 26.20
C GLU A 103 -32.96 -6.67 24.68
N LYS A 104 -31.76 -6.72 24.08
CA LYS A 104 -31.57 -6.78 22.63
C LYS A 104 -31.20 -8.18 22.11
N ILE A 105 -31.10 -9.18 22.99
CA ILE A 105 -30.54 -10.50 22.66
C ILE A 105 -31.28 -11.18 21.50
N ASN A 106 -32.60 -11.07 21.42
CA ASN A 106 -33.38 -11.67 20.34
C ASN A 106 -32.99 -11.08 18.98
N ALA A 107 -32.91 -9.75 18.89
CA ALA A 107 -32.51 -9.05 17.67
C ALA A 107 -31.06 -9.37 17.28
N VAL A 108 -30.15 -9.45 18.26
CA VAL A 108 -28.76 -9.90 18.04
C VAL A 108 -28.72 -11.31 17.44
N MET A 109 -29.51 -12.24 17.99
CA MET A 109 -29.53 -13.63 17.55
C MET A 109 -30.14 -13.78 16.14
N GLU A 110 -31.16 -12.99 15.81
CA GLU A 110 -31.71 -12.92 14.46
C GLU A 110 -30.67 -12.41 13.45
N LEU A 111 -29.97 -11.32 13.79
CA LEU A 111 -28.89 -10.78 12.97
C LEU A 111 -27.76 -11.79 12.79
N ARG A 112 -27.30 -12.42 13.87
CA ARG A 112 -26.26 -13.47 13.81
C ARG A 112 -26.67 -14.59 12.87
N LYS A 113 -27.88 -15.13 13.03
CA LYS A 113 -28.41 -16.19 12.15
C LYS A 113 -28.45 -15.75 10.68
N LYS A 114 -28.87 -14.52 10.41
CA LYS A 114 -28.90 -13.95 9.06
C LYS A 114 -27.49 -13.90 8.45
N LEU A 115 -26.50 -13.42 9.20
CA LEU A 115 -25.11 -13.29 8.76
C LEU A 115 -24.43 -14.65 8.63
N GLU A 116 -24.62 -15.56 9.59
CA GLU A 116 -24.12 -16.95 9.55
C GLU A 116 -24.60 -17.68 8.30
N ASN A 117 -25.87 -17.50 7.90
CA ASN A 117 -26.41 -18.14 6.69
C ASN A 117 -25.85 -17.59 5.37
N LYS A 118 -25.40 -16.33 5.35
CA LYS A 118 -25.00 -15.63 4.11
C LYS A 118 -23.49 -15.48 3.96
N PHE A 119 -22.76 -15.38 5.07
CA PHE A 119 -21.37 -14.94 5.13
C PHE A 119 -20.54 -15.81 6.08
N ALA A 120 -20.83 -17.11 6.15
CA ALA A 120 -20.14 -18.06 7.03
C ALA A 120 -18.62 -17.98 6.93
N ASP A 121 -18.08 -17.86 5.72
CA ASP A 121 -16.64 -17.81 5.45
C ASP A 121 -15.95 -16.51 5.94
N HIS A 122 -16.75 -15.48 6.26
CA HIS A 122 -16.25 -14.20 6.78
C HIS A 122 -16.39 -14.10 8.31
N ILE A 123 -17.02 -15.06 8.96
CA ILE A 123 -17.30 -15.01 10.40
C ILE A 123 -16.16 -15.64 11.18
N ILE A 124 -15.72 -14.90 12.20
CA ILE A 124 -14.69 -15.34 13.15
C ILE A 124 -15.27 -15.21 14.55
N PHE A 125 -15.21 -16.30 15.32
CA PHE A 125 -15.62 -16.29 16.71
C PHE A 125 -14.43 -15.95 17.62
N TYR A 126 -14.63 -15.02 18.54
CA TYR A 126 -13.64 -14.67 19.56
C TYR A 126 -14.15 -15.03 20.95
N GLU A 127 -13.23 -15.33 21.86
CA GLU A 127 -13.54 -15.85 23.20
C GLU A 127 -13.40 -14.80 24.29
N SER A 128 -12.57 -13.78 24.05
CA SER A 128 -12.27 -12.70 24.98
C SER A 128 -11.85 -11.44 24.21
N PHE A 129 -11.79 -10.31 24.92
CA PHE A 129 -11.25 -9.06 24.37
C PHE A 129 -9.81 -9.22 23.84
N GLU A 130 -8.95 -9.94 24.58
CA GLU A 130 -7.57 -10.20 24.17
C GLU A 130 -7.52 -11.03 22.89
N HIS A 131 -8.31 -12.11 22.81
CA HIS A 131 -8.40 -12.94 21.61
C HIS A 131 -8.88 -12.12 20.39
N LEU A 132 -9.87 -11.24 20.57
CA LEU A 132 -10.30 -10.33 19.51
C LEU A 132 -9.16 -9.42 19.03
N THR A 133 -8.36 -8.86 19.95
CA THR A 133 -7.24 -8.00 19.57
C THR A 133 -6.17 -8.76 18.78
N ASP A 134 -5.93 -10.03 19.12
CA ASP A 134 -5.01 -10.90 18.40
C ASP A 134 -5.52 -11.24 17.01
N LEU A 135 -6.81 -11.55 16.87
CA LEU A 135 -7.45 -11.83 15.58
C LEU A 135 -7.40 -10.61 14.63
N ILE A 136 -7.68 -9.40 15.13
CA ILE A 136 -7.55 -8.18 14.32
C ILE A 136 -6.10 -7.95 13.93
N THR A 137 -5.16 -8.16 14.85
CA THR A 137 -3.72 -8.02 14.58
C THR A 137 -3.27 -9.00 13.50
N GLU A 138 -3.74 -10.24 13.54
CA GLU A 138 -3.44 -11.26 12.54
C GLU A 138 -4.09 -10.94 11.19
N GLY A 139 -5.34 -10.47 11.17
CA GLY A 139 -5.98 -9.95 9.97
C GLY A 139 -5.17 -8.83 9.30
N MET A 140 -4.64 -7.90 10.10
CA MET A 140 -3.76 -6.82 9.63
C MET A 140 -2.37 -7.31 9.16
N ARG A 141 -1.91 -8.50 9.56
CA ARG A 141 -0.65 -9.09 9.06
C ARG A 141 -0.82 -9.78 7.72
N GLN A 142 -1.96 -10.43 7.53
CA GLN A 142 -2.30 -11.13 6.28
C GLN A 142 -2.78 -10.16 5.20
N TYR A 143 -3.15 -8.96 5.61
CA TYR A 143 -3.53 -7.86 4.77
C TYR A 143 -2.44 -7.47 3.76
N SER A 144 -2.84 -7.28 2.50
CA SER A 144 -1.99 -6.79 1.41
C SER A 144 -2.48 -5.40 0.98
N PRO A 145 -1.71 -4.32 1.22
CA PRO A 145 -2.16 -3.00 0.89
C PRO A 145 -2.22 -2.72 -0.59
N LEU A 146 -3.08 -1.77 -0.94
CA LEU A 146 -3.21 -1.26 -2.28
C LEU A 146 -2.14 -0.21 -2.51
N ILE A 147 -1.08 -0.61 -3.22
CA ILE A 147 0.00 0.29 -3.61
C ILE A 147 -0.23 0.74 -5.06
N ARG A 148 -0.19 2.06 -5.29
CA ARG A 148 -0.34 2.65 -6.62
C ARG A 148 0.83 3.59 -6.89
N LEU A 149 1.44 3.46 -8.06
CA LEU A 149 2.42 4.43 -8.55
C LEU A 149 1.66 5.55 -9.25
N SER A 150 1.96 6.81 -8.92
CA SER A 150 1.23 7.98 -9.43
C SER A 150 2.03 8.68 -10.53
N SER A 151 3.31 8.97 -10.27
CA SER A 151 4.16 9.67 -11.21
C SER A 151 5.64 9.39 -10.98
N LEU A 152 6.41 9.38 -12.07
CA LEU A 152 7.86 9.34 -12.06
C LEU A 152 8.40 10.62 -12.72
N HIS A 153 9.15 11.41 -11.96
CA HIS A 153 9.81 12.62 -12.45
C HIS A 153 11.32 12.39 -12.49
N LEU A 154 11.93 12.67 -13.64
CA LEU A 154 13.36 12.53 -13.88
C LEU A 154 13.93 13.89 -14.24
N THR A 155 15.00 14.30 -13.55
CA THR A 155 15.78 15.51 -13.89
C THR A 155 17.22 15.11 -14.14
N ASN A 156 17.75 15.41 -15.33
CA ASN A 156 19.10 15.09 -15.78
C ASN A 156 19.46 13.59 -15.63
N ILE A 157 18.55 12.72 -16.02
CA ILE A 157 18.73 11.26 -16.00
C ILE A 157 18.82 10.74 -17.44
N GLY A 158 19.90 10.04 -17.78
CA GLY A 158 20.19 9.58 -19.13
C GLY A 158 20.30 10.76 -20.11
N HIS A 159 19.42 10.82 -21.11
CA HIS A 159 19.32 11.98 -22.01
C HIS A 159 18.13 12.90 -21.67
N PHE A 160 17.41 12.62 -20.59
CA PHE A 160 16.27 13.42 -20.16
C PHE A 160 16.75 14.54 -19.25
N SER A 161 16.70 15.79 -19.74
CA SER A 161 16.89 16.97 -18.90
C SER A 161 15.74 17.13 -17.91
N ASN A 162 14.51 16.93 -18.38
CA ASN A 162 13.29 16.85 -17.56
C ASN A 162 12.28 15.92 -18.24
N LEU A 163 11.81 14.89 -17.53
CA LEU A 163 10.75 13.99 -17.97
C LEU A 163 9.78 13.73 -16.82
N ILE A 164 8.49 13.89 -17.09
CA ILE A 164 7.41 13.56 -16.16
C ILE A 164 6.54 12.48 -16.81
N ILE A 165 6.39 11.35 -16.14
CA ILE A 165 5.51 10.25 -16.56
C ILE A 165 4.42 10.12 -15.51
N ALA A 166 3.18 10.45 -15.89
CA ALA A 166 2.01 10.08 -15.11
C ALA A 166 1.72 8.59 -15.34
N MET A 167 1.58 7.83 -14.25
CA MET A 167 1.28 6.40 -14.29
C MET A 167 -0.23 6.21 -14.22
N ASP A 168 -0.75 5.36 -15.10
CA ASP A 168 -2.14 4.92 -15.09
C ASP A 168 -2.37 3.85 -14.02
N GLU A 169 -3.56 3.84 -13.41
CA GLU A 169 -3.96 2.87 -12.38
C GLU A 169 -3.92 1.42 -12.88
N HIS A 170 -4.19 1.21 -14.17
CA HIS A 170 -4.30 -0.10 -14.76
C HIS A 170 -3.06 -0.45 -15.56
N VAL A 171 -2.74 0.34 -16.61
CA VAL A 171 -1.66 0.01 -17.54
C VAL A 171 -0.99 1.26 -18.06
N THR A 172 0.32 1.38 -17.78
CA THR A 172 1.18 2.37 -18.43
C THR A 172 2.04 1.69 -19.49
N CYS A 173 1.91 2.11 -20.75
CA CYS A 173 2.72 1.60 -21.86
C CYS A 173 3.83 2.60 -22.22
N LEU A 174 5.08 2.12 -22.29
CA LEU A 174 6.24 2.90 -22.75
C LEU A 174 6.64 2.45 -24.15
N GLU A 175 6.24 3.20 -25.17
CA GLU A 175 6.58 2.93 -26.57
C GLU A 175 7.65 3.90 -27.09
N GLY A 176 8.50 3.43 -28.00
CA GLY A 176 9.48 4.25 -28.69
C GLY A 176 10.58 3.42 -29.35
N GLU A 177 11.40 4.04 -30.18
CA GLU A 177 12.51 3.37 -30.87
C GLU A 177 13.62 2.87 -29.91
N ASN A 178 14.52 2.03 -30.40
CA ASN A 178 15.68 1.62 -29.61
C ASN A 178 16.59 2.83 -29.34
N GLY A 179 17.12 2.91 -28.12
CA GLY A 179 17.96 4.04 -27.70
C GLY A 179 17.20 5.25 -27.15
N THR A 180 15.86 5.29 -27.23
CA THR A 180 15.05 6.41 -26.68
C THR A 180 14.88 6.40 -25.16
N GLY A 181 15.61 5.54 -24.43
CA GLY A 181 15.68 5.62 -22.96
C GLY A 181 14.62 4.85 -22.17
N LYS A 182 13.82 3.98 -22.81
CA LYS A 182 12.86 3.10 -22.11
C LYS A 182 13.49 2.32 -20.94
N THR A 183 14.66 1.72 -21.18
CA THR A 183 15.41 0.99 -20.12
C THR A 183 15.90 1.92 -19.02
N THR A 184 16.26 3.17 -19.35
CA THR A 184 16.66 4.19 -18.37
C THR A 184 15.48 4.55 -17.47
N ILE A 185 14.29 4.75 -18.04
CA ILE A 185 13.05 4.99 -17.29
C ILE A 185 12.77 3.83 -16.34
N LEU A 186 12.79 2.58 -16.83
CA LEU A 186 12.54 1.39 -16.00
C LEU A 186 13.56 1.22 -14.88
N ARG A 187 14.84 1.54 -15.13
CA ARG A 187 15.89 1.51 -14.10
C ARG A 187 15.70 2.58 -13.05
N ALA A 188 15.37 3.81 -13.46
CA ALA A 188 15.09 4.90 -12.55
C ALA A 188 13.85 4.61 -11.68
N LEU A 189 12.80 4.04 -12.29
CA LEU A 189 11.61 3.58 -11.59
C LEU A 189 11.94 2.50 -10.56
N ALA A 190 12.70 1.48 -10.97
CA ALA A 190 13.12 0.41 -10.07
C ALA A 190 13.93 0.97 -8.89
N LEU A 191 14.87 1.88 -9.13
CA LEU A 191 15.66 2.54 -8.09
C LEU A 191 14.75 3.36 -7.15
N GLY A 192 13.80 4.12 -7.70
CA GLY A 192 12.77 4.84 -6.94
C GLY A 192 11.86 3.94 -6.09
N ILE A 193 11.63 2.69 -6.51
CA ILE A 193 10.84 1.73 -5.72
C ILE A 193 11.67 1.13 -4.59
N ILE A 194 12.90 0.70 -4.89
CA ILE A 194 13.70 -0.12 -3.95
C ILE A 194 14.55 0.71 -2.98
N GLY A 195 14.88 1.96 -3.33
CA GLY A 195 15.84 2.80 -2.59
C GLY A 195 17.30 2.42 -2.83
N SER A 196 18.24 3.28 -2.47
CA SER A 196 19.67 3.09 -2.73
C SER A 196 20.36 2.08 -1.81
N ASP A 197 19.76 1.79 -0.66
CA ASP A 197 20.30 0.91 0.38
C ASP A 197 20.11 -0.60 0.12
N HIS A 198 19.54 -0.99 -1.02
CA HIS A 198 19.34 -2.40 -1.31
C HIS A 198 20.68 -3.08 -1.68
N SER A 199 21.06 -4.13 -0.95
CA SER A 199 22.33 -4.88 -1.07
C SER A 199 22.66 -5.49 -2.44
N LYS A 200 21.73 -5.42 -3.40
CA LYS A 200 21.87 -5.96 -4.76
C LYS A 200 22.10 -4.86 -5.80
N ILE A 201 22.15 -3.60 -5.37
CA ILE A 201 22.37 -2.48 -6.24
C ILE A 201 23.85 -2.41 -6.58
N ASP A 202 24.11 -2.46 -7.89
CA ASP A 202 25.42 -2.30 -8.48
C ASP A 202 25.66 -0.80 -8.75
N ARG A 203 26.49 -0.16 -7.91
CA ARG A 203 26.73 1.30 -7.97
C ARG A 203 27.31 1.76 -9.31
N GLU A 204 28.13 0.92 -9.96
CA GLU A 204 28.66 1.18 -11.30
C GLU A 204 27.53 1.32 -12.35
N LYS A 205 26.42 0.59 -12.16
CA LYS A 205 25.26 0.69 -13.04
C LYS A 205 24.41 1.93 -12.77
N ILE A 206 24.42 2.48 -11.56
CA ILE A 206 23.68 3.71 -11.24
C ILE A 206 24.31 4.92 -11.91
N LYS A 207 25.64 4.96 -11.97
CA LYS A 207 26.36 6.01 -12.69
C LYS A 207 25.91 6.16 -14.14
N SER A 208 25.56 5.05 -14.80
CA SER A 208 25.01 5.08 -16.17
C SER A 208 23.64 5.77 -16.30
N LEU A 209 22.99 6.13 -15.19
CA LEU A 209 21.77 6.94 -15.17
C LEU A 209 22.05 8.45 -15.21
N LEU A 210 23.26 8.93 -14.92
CA LEU A 210 23.53 10.37 -14.95
C LEU A 210 23.61 10.91 -16.38
N SER A 211 23.06 12.11 -16.58
CA SER A 211 23.23 12.84 -17.84
C SER A 211 24.66 13.35 -17.99
N VAL A 212 25.16 13.34 -19.23
CA VAL A 212 26.49 13.86 -19.57
C VAL A 212 26.35 15.34 -19.90
N LYS A 213 26.99 16.19 -19.09
CA LYS A 213 27.02 17.64 -19.25
C LYS A 213 27.97 18.08 -20.36
N ARG A 214 29.16 17.47 -20.41
CA ARG A 214 30.23 17.84 -21.34
C ARG A 214 31.24 16.71 -21.50
N LEU A 215 31.71 16.53 -22.73
CA LEU A 215 32.99 15.87 -23.00
C LEU A 215 34.04 16.97 -23.12
N ASP A 216 35.09 16.93 -22.30
CA ASP A 216 36.24 17.79 -22.53
C ASP A 216 37.08 17.28 -23.73
N THR A 217 37.99 18.11 -24.21
CA THR A 217 38.90 17.80 -25.32
C THR A 217 39.98 16.77 -24.97
N GLU A 218 40.11 16.39 -23.69
CA GLU A 218 41.06 15.41 -23.16
C GLU A 218 40.39 14.04 -22.87
N GLY A 219 39.08 13.91 -23.12
CA GLY A 219 38.29 12.69 -22.94
C GLY A 219 37.66 12.51 -21.56
N SER A 220 37.71 13.51 -20.67
CA SER A 220 37.00 13.48 -19.39
C SER A 220 35.52 13.84 -19.55
N ILE A 221 34.65 13.07 -18.88
CA ILE A 221 33.20 13.19 -18.97
C ILE A 221 32.71 13.88 -17.70
N GLU A 222 32.15 15.09 -17.84
CA GLU A 222 31.48 15.78 -16.75
C GLU A 222 30.00 15.35 -16.72
N PHE A 223 29.54 14.86 -15.57
CA PHE A 223 28.16 14.45 -15.36
C PHE A 223 27.35 15.56 -14.67
N GLU A 224 26.08 15.66 -15.00
CA GLU A 224 25.13 16.49 -14.25
C GLU A 224 24.65 15.78 -13.00
N ARG A 225 24.20 16.54 -12.00
CA ARG A 225 23.46 15.96 -10.87
C ARG A 225 22.10 15.48 -11.37
N GLY A 226 21.78 14.23 -11.07
CA GLY A 226 20.52 13.61 -11.43
C GLY A 226 19.54 13.59 -10.27
N LYS A 227 18.24 13.69 -10.55
CA LYS A 227 17.17 13.54 -9.56
C LYS A 227 16.10 12.61 -10.10
N ILE A 228 15.66 11.67 -9.26
CA ILE A 228 14.52 10.78 -9.50
C ILE A 228 13.51 11.05 -8.40
N GLU A 229 12.28 11.38 -8.76
CA GLU A 229 11.17 11.53 -7.81
C GLU A 229 10.07 10.54 -8.20
N LEU A 230 9.66 9.71 -7.25
CA LEU A 230 8.58 8.76 -7.41
C LEU A 230 7.46 9.12 -6.44
N ASP A 231 6.31 9.51 -6.99
CA ASP A 231 5.09 9.69 -6.23
C ASP A 231 4.28 8.41 -6.27
N TYR A 232 3.78 7.97 -5.12
CA TYR A 232 2.98 6.76 -4.99
C TYR A 232 1.99 6.91 -3.82
N SER A 233 1.02 6.00 -3.74
CA SER A 233 0.13 5.90 -2.60
C SER A 233 0.09 4.50 -2.02
N VAL A 234 -0.10 4.39 -0.72
CA VAL A 234 -0.38 3.13 -0.02
C VAL A 234 -1.66 3.32 0.77
N ASP A 235 -2.70 2.60 0.38
CA ASP A 235 -4.06 2.77 0.92
C ASP A 235 -4.47 4.24 0.91
N GLY A 236 -4.18 4.89 -0.22
CA GLY A 236 -4.54 6.29 -0.45
C GLY A 236 -3.63 7.34 0.14
N GLU A 237 -2.85 6.98 1.16
CA GLU A 237 -1.86 7.90 1.69
C GLU A 237 -0.79 8.15 0.64
N LYS A 238 -0.58 9.42 0.30
CA LYS A 238 0.37 9.85 -0.70
C LYS A 238 1.75 10.00 -0.09
N PHE A 239 2.74 9.48 -0.81
CA PHE A 239 4.14 9.55 -0.47
C PHE A 239 4.94 10.01 -1.69
N THR A 240 6.07 10.64 -1.42
CA THR A 240 7.07 10.97 -2.43
C THR A 240 8.41 10.43 -1.95
N HIS A 241 9.10 9.71 -2.84
CA HIS A 241 10.47 9.27 -2.64
C HIS A 241 11.38 9.96 -3.64
N ILE A 242 12.44 10.58 -3.14
CA ILE A 242 13.40 11.35 -3.92
C ILE A 242 14.78 10.72 -3.78
N ILE A 243 15.42 10.46 -4.91
CA ILE A 243 16.80 9.98 -5.02
C ILE A 243 17.60 11.02 -5.77
N GLU A 244 18.62 11.55 -5.12
CA GLU A 244 19.59 12.45 -5.74
C GLU A 244 20.88 11.69 -6.05
N LEU A 245 21.33 11.81 -7.29
CA LEU A 245 22.56 11.22 -7.80
C LEU A 245 23.59 12.34 -7.97
N ASN A 246 24.58 12.36 -7.09
CA ASN A 246 25.62 13.37 -7.04
C ASN A 246 26.94 12.77 -7.56
N PRO A 247 27.40 13.13 -8.77
CA PRO A 247 28.71 12.71 -9.22
C PRO A 247 29.80 13.27 -8.31
N VAL A 248 30.69 12.39 -7.84
CA VAL A 248 31.85 12.69 -7.00
C VAL A 248 33.12 12.21 -7.68
N ASP A 249 34.29 12.59 -7.15
CA ASP A 249 35.59 12.23 -7.72
C ASP A 249 35.72 12.56 -9.22
N GLN A 250 35.27 13.76 -9.61
CA GLN A 250 35.22 14.21 -11.01
C GLN A 250 34.37 13.29 -11.90
N GLY A 251 33.30 12.72 -11.34
CA GLY A 251 32.42 11.80 -12.06
C GLY A 251 32.98 10.39 -12.17
N ARG A 252 33.96 9.99 -11.35
CA ARG A 252 34.40 8.59 -11.26
C ARG A 252 33.42 7.75 -10.46
N ASP A 253 32.84 8.31 -9.41
CA ASP A 253 31.86 7.65 -8.55
C ASP A 253 30.60 8.52 -8.40
N VAL A 254 29.55 7.97 -7.78
CA VAL A 254 28.27 8.63 -7.54
C VAL A 254 27.87 8.44 -6.09
N GLU A 255 27.74 9.56 -5.38
CA GLU A 255 27.07 9.61 -4.09
C GLU A 255 25.56 9.64 -4.30
N ILE A 256 24.85 8.81 -3.54
CA ILE A 256 23.40 8.69 -3.63
C ILE A 256 22.81 9.19 -2.31
N VAL A 257 21.85 10.11 -2.40
CA VAL A 257 21.13 10.64 -1.25
C VAL A 257 19.65 10.32 -1.43
N ASP A 258 19.12 9.50 -0.53
CA ASP A 258 17.71 9.14 -0.49
C ASP A 258 16.97 10.00 0.53
N THR A 259 15.85 10.57 0.13
CA THR A 259 14.94 11.31 1.02
C THR A 259 13.49 10.90 0.76
N GLY A 260 12.71 10.69 1.82
CA GLY A 260 11.32 10.24 1.75
C GLY A 260 11.10 8.82 2.28
N ASP A 261 9.87 8.32 2.17
CA ASP A 261 9.40 7.11 2.88
C ASP A 261 9.64 5.79 2.11
N PHE A 262 10.80 5.61 1.47
CA PHE A 262 11.09 4.44 0.61
C PHE A 262 10.99 3.08 1.31
N GLN A 263 11.22 3.02 2.62
CA GLN A 263 11.09 1.79 3.42
C GLN A 263 9.68 1.19 3.38
N THR A 264 8.68 2.00 3.02
CA THR A 264 7.30 1.58 2.83
C THR A 264 7.20 0.54 1.70
N LEU A 265 7.89 0.77 0.57
CA LEU A 265 7.83 -0.10 -0.62
C LEU A 265 8.80 -1.29 -0.56
N SER A 266 10.06 -1.05 -0.17
CA SER A 266 11.13 -2.05 -0.23
C SER A 266 11.25 -2.95 1.01
N GLY A 267 10.62 -2.54 2.12
CA GLY A 267 10.63 -3.28 3.37
C GLY A 267 9.24 -3.77 3.78
N LYS A 268 8.36 -2.82 4.14
CA LYS A 268 7.13 -3.13 4.88
C LYS A 268 6.06 -3.83 4.04
N TYR A 269 5.89 -3.44 2.77
CA TYR A 269 4.77 -3.90 1.97
C TYR A 269 5.14 -4.61 0.66
N ASN A 270 6.42 -4.96 0.47
CA ASN A 270 6.96 -5.73 -0.66
C ASN A 270 6.14 -5.55 -1.94
N LEU A 271 6.36 -4.43 -2.63
CA LEU A 271 5.59 -4.09 -3.83
C LEU A 271 5.57 -5.28 -4.82
N LYS A 272 4.42 -5.95 -4.94
CA LYS A 272 4.18 -6.97 -5.96
C LYS A 272 3.70 -6.31 -7.26
N SER A 273 4.51 -5.44 -7.84
CA SER A 273 4.20 -4.86 -9.16
C SER A 273 4.78 -5.74 -10.26
N LEU A 274 3.93 -6.13 -11.22
CA LEU A 274 4.35 -6.81 -12.43
C LEU A 274 4.85 -5.77 -13.44
N VAL A 275 6.16 -5.64 -13.58
CA VAL A 275 6.76 -4.91 -14.69
C VAL A 275 7.02 -5.90 -15.82
N MET A 276 6.25 -5.82 -16.89
CA MET A 276 6.42 -6.67 -18.08
C MET A 276 7.16 -5.90 -19.17
N GLY A 277 8.42 -6.24 -19.40
CA GLY A 277 9.21 -5.73 -20.51
C GLY A 277 9.24 -6.73 -21.66
N PHE A 278 8.76 -6.34 -22.84
CA PHE A 278 8.89 -7.16 -24.04
C PHE A 278 10.17 -6.77 -24.80
N PRO A 279 11.12 -7.69 -25.00
CA PRO A 279 12.19 -7.48 -25.97
C PRO A 279 11.61 -7.58 -27.39
N GLN A 280 11.93 -6.63 -28.28
CA GLN A 280 11.67 -6.85 -29.70
C GLN A 280 12.84 -7.56 -30.38
N THR A 281 12.47 -8.60 -31.14
CA THR A 281 13.27 -9.30 -32.14
C THR A 281 13.88 -8.30 -33.12
N ARG A 282 15.19 -8.40 -33.36
CA ARG A 282 15.87 -7.70 -34.46
C ARG A 282 15.10 -7.97 -35.74
N GLY A 283 14.62 -6.92 -36.42
CA GLY A 283 14.21 -7.07 -37.82
C GLY A 283 15.41 -7.58 -38.61
N GLU A 284 15.25 -8.73 -39.25
CA GLU A 284 16.17 -9.14 -40.31
C GLU A 284 16.14 -8.03 -41.36
N MET A 285 17.31 -7.53 -41.76
CA MET A 285 17.41 -6.67 -42.94
C MET A 285 16.92 -7.49 -44.12
N ASP A 286 15.84 -7.05 -44.77
CA ASP A 286 15.47 -7.54 -46.09
C ASP A 286 16.64 -7.29 -47.05
N SER A 287 17.39 -8.36 -47.35
CA SER A 287 18.47 -8.40 -48.32
C SER A 287 17.94 -8.43 -49.75
N ASN A 288 16.98 -7.57 -50.08
CA ASN A 288 16.44 -7.41 -51.43
C ASN A 288 16.62 -5.96 -51.92
N THR A 289 17.87 -5.53 -52.03
CA THR A 289 18.29 -4.55 -53.05
C THR A 289 19.59 -5.03 -53.68
N ALA A 290 19.48 -6.06 -54.52
CA ALA A 290 20.45 -6.38 -55.55
C ALA A 290 19.70 -6.57 -56.88
N SER A 291 19.54 -5.47 -57.61
CA SER A 291 19.31 -5.43 -59.05
C SER A 291 19.47 -4.00 -59.54
#